data_AF-A0AAW1XB21-F1
#
_entry.id   AF-A0AAW1XB21-F1
#
_cell.length_a   1.000
_cell.length_b   1.000
_cell.length_c   1.000
_cell.angle_alpha   90.00
_cell.angle_beta   90.00
_cell.angle_gamma   90.00
#
_symmetry.space_group_name_H-M   'P 1'
#
loop_
_entity.id
_entity.type
_entity.pdbx_description
1 polymer ?
#
loop_
_entity_poly.entity_id
_entity_poly.type
_entity_poly.pdbx_seq_one_letter_code
_entity_poly.pdbx_strand_id
1 'polypeptide(L)'
;MAGGFGVATGGTEFKAKFTPILLISCMMGASGGLMFGYDVGISGALNLAMLIVGRLLLGCGVGFANQAIPLFLSEIAPTRIRGALNILFQLNITIGILVANSVNYGTSKLTNGYGWRISLGLAGIPALLLTVGSLIVADTPNSLIARGKLEEGKEILRRIRGVDNVDPEYLEIVEASHAAAEIKNPFQNLLKRRNRPTLVIAIVIQIFQQFTGINAIMFYAPVLFQTLGFKSDASLYSSVITGGVNVLSTLVSVALVDKLGRRILLIEAGVQMFLSQMGVAILMGLKVKDNSNNLGHDLGILVLILVCSFVASFAWSWGPLGWLIPSETFAAEARSAGQSVVVSTNMLFTFVIAQAFLSMLSHMKFGIFLFFSAWVLVMTLFTIFLLPETKNIPIDEMNERVWKKHWYWKRYMDDLEDGPKGEDQV
;
A
#
# COMPACT_ATOMS: atom_id res chain seq x y z
N MET A 1 -10.42 -61.59 -20.76
CA MET A 1 -10.04 -61.96 -19.39
C MET A 1 -8.54 -61.73 -19.28
N ALA A 2 -8.12 -60.48 -19.10
CA ALA A 2 -7.86 -59.82 -17.81
C ALA A 2 -6.58 -60.38 -17.14
N GLY A 3 -5.43 -59.83 -17.54
CA GLY A 3 -4.15 -59.91 -16.84
C GLY A 3 -3.98 -58.68 -15.95
N GLY A 4 -3.44 -58.90 -14.75
CA GLY A 4 -3.44 -57.94 -13.66
C GLY A 4 -2.40 -56.82 -13.74
N PHE A 5 -2.63 -55.80 -12.92
CA PHE A 5 -1.62 -54.90 -12.37
C PHE A 5 -2.02 -54.57 -10.94
N GLY A 6 -1.13 -54.88 -9.99
CA GLY A 6 -1.25 -54.42 -8.61
C GLY A 6 -1.01 -52.92 -8.55
N VAL A 7 -1.88 -52.21 -7.84
CA VAL A 7 -1.64 -50.84 -7.40
C VAL A 7 -1.52 -50.88 -5.89
N ALA A 8 -0.28 -50.73 -5.43
CA ALA A 8 0.02 -50.51 -4.03
C ALA A 8 -0.68 -49.21 -3.57
N THR A 9 -1.39 -49.33 -2.47
CA THR A 9 -2.03 -48.26 -1.73
C THR A 9 -0.98 -47.25 -1.25
N GLY A 10 -0.84 -46.15 -1.98
CA GLY A 10 -0.01 -45.00 -1.63
C GLY A 10 -0.77 -43.71 -1.89
N GLY A 11 -1.98 -43.59 -1.35
CA GLY A 11 -2.76 -42.35 -1.38
C GLY A 11 -2.32 -41.47 -0.22
N THR A 12 -1.20 -40.75 -0.36
CA THR A 12 -0.96 -39.58 0.49
C THR A 12 -2.04 -38.56 0.16
N GLU A 13 -3.02 -38.49 1.05
CA GLU A 13 -4.13 -37.56 1.06
C GLU A 13 -3.57 -36.12 0.95
N PHE A 14 -3.74 -35.54 -0.23
CA PHE A 14 -3.24 -34.21 -0.58
C PHE A 14 -4.03 -33.14 0.20
N LYS A 15 -3.60 -32.83 1.43
CA LYS A 15 -4.10 -31.67 2.18
C LYS A 15 -3.17 -30.49 1.97
N ALA A 16 -3.40 -29.76 0.87
CA ALA A 16 -3.00 -28.37 0.77
C ALA A 16 -3.74 -27.59 1.86
N LYS A 17 -3.13 -27.43 3.03
CA LYS A 17 -3.61 -26.48 4.04
C LYS A 17 -3.14 -25.11 3.60
N PHE A 18 -3.99 -24.48 2.80
CA PHE A 18 -3.96 -23.11 2.30
C PHE A 18 -3.53 -22.09 3.36
N THR A 19 -3.12 -20.89 2.95
CA THR A 19 -3.17 -19.72 3.82
C THR A 19 -4.64 -19.27 3.90
N PRO A 20 -5.44 -19.71 4.89
CA PRO A 20 -6.88 -19.44 4.92
C PRO A 20 -7.18 -17.95 4.85
N ILE A 21 -6.27 -17.11 5.37
CA ILE A 21 -6.40 -15.66 5.33
C ILE A 21 -6.47 -15.12 3.90
N LEU A 22 -5.55 -15.51 2.99
CA LEU A 22 -5.53 -14.95 1.63
C LEU A 22 -6.78 -15.37 0.86
N LEU A 23 -7.16 -16.65 0.94
CA LEU A 23 -8.36 -17.15 0.28
C LEU A 23 -9.63 -16.58 0.88
N ILE A 24 -9.76 -16.47 2.20
CA ILE A 24 -10.90 -15.82 2.85
C ILE A 24 -10.96 -14.35 2.41
N SER A 25 -9.83 -13.67 2.28
CA SER A 25 -9.76 -12.27 1.85
C SER A 25 -10.17 -12.07 0.41
N CYS A 26 -9.69 -12.94 -0.49
CA CYS A 26 -10.08 -12.93 -1.89
C CYS A 26 -11.53 -13.35 -2.06
N MET A 27 -12.01 -14.34 -1.29
CA MET A 27 -13.41 -14.74 -1.27
C MET A 27 -14.31 -13.63 -0.71
N MET A 28 -13.87 -12.87 0.31
CA MET A 28 -14.59 -11.72 0.85
C MET A 28 -14.55 -10.51 -0.08
N GLY A 29 -13.45 -10.28 -0.78
CA GLY A 29 -13.32 -9.22 -1.79
C GLY A 29 -14.13 -9.53 -3.06
N ALA A 30 -14.10 -10.78 -3.53
CA ALA A 30 -14.94 -11.24 -4.61
C ALA A 30 -16.41 -11.32 -4.21
N SER A 31 -16.76 -11.77 -3.00
CA SER A 31 -18.15 -11.72 -2.54
C SER A 31 -18.61 -10.28 -2.36
N GLY A 32 -17.79 -9.37 -1.82
CA GLY A 32 -18.11 -7.95 -1.74
C GLY A 32 -18.29 -7.29 -3.12
N GLY A 33 -17.41 -7.57 -4.08
CA GLY A 33 -17.49 -7.07 -5.45
C GLY A 33 -18.62 -7.70 -6.28
N LEU A 34 -18.88 -9.00 -6.10
CA LEU A 34 -19.97 -9.73 -6.75
C LEU A 34 -21.32 -9.40 -6.12
N MET A 35 -21.44 -9.25 -4.80
CA MET A 35 -22.66 -8.74 -4.15
C MET A 35 -22.90 -7.26 -4.50
N PHE A 36 -21.86 -6.46 -4.75
CA PHE A 36 -22.07 -5.12 -5.29
C PHE A 36 -22.48 -5.12 -6.77
N GLY A 37 -21.96 -6.02 -7.60
CA GLY A 37 -22.22 -6.03 -9.04
C GLY A 37 -23.46 -6.81 -9.46
N TYR A 38 -23.65 -8.02 -8.92
CA TYR A 38 -24.75 -8.94 -9.24
C TYR A 38 -26.07 -8.49 -8.62
N ASP A 39 -26.03 -8.15 -7.34
CA ASP A 39 -27.20 -7.85 -6.50
C ASP A 39 -27.73 -6.42 -6.76
N VAL A 40 -26.85 -5.44 -7.03
CA VAL A 40 -27.23 -4.08 -7.49
C VAL A 40 -27.58 -4.06 -8.98
N GLY A 41 -26.93 -4.90 -9.78
CA GLY A 41 -27.09 -4.98 -11.23
C GLY A 41 -28.39 -5.65 -11.69
N ILE A 42 -28.85 -6.69 -11.00
CA ILE A 42 -30.07 -7.44 -11.36
C ILE A 42 -31.32 -6.91 -10.63
N SER A 43 -31.20 -6.48 -9.37
CA SER A 43 -32.38 -6.22 -8.52
C SER A 43 -32.58 -4.76 -8.13
N GLY A 44 -31.57 -3.90 -8.35
CA GLY A 44 -31.53 -2.56 -7.78
C GLY A 44 -31.29 -2.60 -6.28
N ALA A 45 -30.40 -1.75 -5.77
CA ALA A 45 -30.34 -1.53 -4.33
C ALA A 45 -31.69 -0.97 -3.87
N LEU A 46 -32.59 -1.83 -3.39
CA LEU A 46 -33.92 -1.43 -2.92
C LEU A 46 -33.81 -0.68 -1.58
N ASN A 47 -32.71 -0.89 -0.83
CA ASN A 47 -32.51 -0.37 0.52
C ASN A 47 -31.07 0.12 0.77
N LEU A 48 -30.93 1.23 1.48
CA LEU A 48 -29.64 1.81 1.91
C LEU A 48 -28.77 0.83 2.69
N ALA A 49 -29.38 -0.07 3.47
CA ALA A 49 -28.68 -1.08 4.25
C ALA A 49 -27.79 -2.00 3.39
N MET A 50 -28.25 -2.34 2.18
CA MET A 50 -27.50 -3.21 1.26
C MET A 50 -26.23 -2.53 0.75
N LEU A 51 -26.29 -1.22 0.46
CA LEU A 51 -25.12 -0.42 0.08
C LEU A 51 -24.10 -0.33 1.22
N ILE A 52 -24.58 -0.22 2.47
CA ILE A 52 -23.72 -0.19 3.65
C ILE A 52 -23.03 -1.53 3.85
N VAL A 53 -23.77 -2.64 3.81
CA VAL A 53 -23.21 -3.99 3.97
C VAL A 53 -22.19 -4.31 2.87
N GLY A 54 -22.51 -3.99 1.61
CA GLY A 54 -21.56 -4.14 0.51
C GLY A 54 -20.28 -3.35 0.77
N ARG A 55 -20.38 -2.09 1.24
CA ARG A 55 -19.19 -1.26 1.52
C ARG A 55 -18.35 -1.82 2.65
N LEU A 56 -18.99 -2.40 3.67
CA LEU A 56 -18.28 -3.07 4.76
C LEU A 56 -17.50 -4.29 4.23
N LEU A 57 -18.12 -5.14 3.41
CA LEU A 57 -17.46 -6.31 2.83
C LEU A 57 -16.30 -5.92 1.91
N LEU A 58 -16.49 -4.91 1.05
CA LEU A 58 -15.43 -4.38 0.19
C LEU A 58 -14.27 -3.81 1.03
N GLY A 59 -14.58 -3.06 2.10
CA GLY A 59 -13.59 -2.52 3.02
C GLY A 59 -12.77 -3.63 3.71
N CYS A 60 -13.43 -4.70 4.16
CA CYS A 60 -12.74 -5.88 4.70
C CYS A 60 -11.81 -6.50 3.66
N GLY A 61 -12.29 -6.73 2.43
CA GLY A 61 -11.49 -7.29 1.35
C GLY A 61 -10.25 -6.44 1.02
N VAL A 62 -10.41 -5.13 0.91
CA VAL A 62 -9.29 -4.19 0.69
C VAL A 62 -8.29 -4.22 1.84
N GLY A 63 -8.77 -4.23 3.09
CA GLY A 63 -7.90 -4.27 4.27
C GLY A 63 -7.01 -5.51 4.30
N PHE A 64 -7.60 -6.69 4.09
CA PHE A 64 -6.79 -7.91 4.05
C PHE A 64 -5.88 -7.99 2.82
N ALA A 65 -6.34 -7.57 1.65
CA ALA A 65 -5.51 -7.54 0.44
C ALA A 65 -4.28 -6.64 0.63
N ASN A 66 -4.46 -5.45 1.20
CA ASN A 66 -3.37 -4.52 1.49
C ASN A 66 -2.39 -5.03 2.55
N GLN A 67 -2.81 -5.94 3.43
CA GLN A 67 -1.90 -6.60 4.38
C GLN A 67 -1.13 -7.75 3.72
N ALA A 68 -1.84 -8.60 2.98
CA ALA A 68 -1.31 -9.88 2.53
C ALA A 68 -0.47 -9.76 1.25
N ILE A 69 -0.83 -8.87 0.32
CA ILE A 69 -0.14 -8.75 -0.97
C ILE A 69 1.30 -8.22 -0.80
N PRO A 70 1.56 -7.11 -0.07
CA PRO A 70 2.93 -6.64 0.13
C PRO A 70 3.80 -7.68 0.87
N LEU A 71 3.20 -8.39 1.83
CA LEU A 71 3.87 -9.48 2.55
C LEU A 71 4.26 -10.60 1.57
N PHE A 72 3.32 -11.10 0.78
CA PHE A 72 3.53 -12.15 -0.21
C PHE A 72 4.62 -11.76 -1.22
N LEU A 73 4.57 -10.53 -1.75
CA LEU A 73 5.59 -10.02 -2.68
C LEU A 73 6.96 -9.93 -2.03
N SER A 74 7.05 -9.48 -0.77
CA SER A 74 8.32 -9.35 -0.06
C SER A 74 9.01 -10.68 0.23
N GLU A 75 8.23 -11.76 0.42
CA GLU A 75 8.73 -13.11 0.71
C GLU A 75 9.19 -13.84 -0.56
N ILE A 76 8.53 -13.62 -1.70
CA ILE A 76 8.89 -14.26 -2.97
C ILE A 76 10.00 -13.50 -3.68
N ALA A 77 10.02 -12.17 -3.56
CA ALA A 77 10.94 -11.34 -4.32
C ALA A 77 12.42 -11.62 -3.97
N PRO A 78 13.29 -11.77 -4.98
CA PRO A 78 14.73 -11.77 -4.76
C PRO A 78 15.17 -10.47 -4.08
N THR A 79 16.14 -10.55 -3.17
CA THR A 79 16.65 -9.40 -2.40
C THR A 79 17.03 -8.20 -3.28
N ARG A 80 17.59 -8.44 -4.48
CA ARG A 80 18.02 -7.39 -5.42
C ARG A 80 16.89 -6.56 -6.06
N ILE A 81 15.72 -7.15 -6.27
CA ILE A 81 14.58 -6.51 -6.97
C ILE A 81 13.32 -6.43 -6.10
N ARG A 82 13.47 -6.65 -4.79
CA ARG A 82 12.37 -6.63 -3.82
C ARG A 82 11.64 -5.30 -3.80
N GLY A 83 12.38 -4.19 -3.86
CA GLY A 83 11.82 -2.84 -3.95
C GLY A 83 10.92 -2.68 -5.17
N ALA A 84 11.47 -2.95 -6.36
CA ALA A 84 10.74 -2.88 -7.62
C ALA A 84 9.46 -3.76 -7.64
N LEU A 85 9.56 -5.03 -7.21
CA LEU A 85 8.40 -5.95 -7.22
C LEU A 85 7.30 -5.52 -6.25
N ASN A 86 7.65 -5.00 -5.07
CA ASN A 86 6.65 -4.50 -4.13
C ASN A 86 5.97 -3.23 -4.67
N ILE A 87 6.70 -2.38 -5.40
CA ILE A 87 6.12 -1.17 -6.02
C ILE A 87 5.16 -1.50 -7.17
N LEU A 88 5.27 -2.68 -7.80
CA LEU A 88 4.26 -3.14 -8.77
C LEU A 88 2.86 -3.24 -8.14
N PHE A 89 2.76 -3.53 -6.84
CA PHE A 89 1.48 -3.48 -6.14
C PHE A 89 0.89 -2.06 -6.16
N GLN A 90 1.70 -1.05 -5.81
CA GLN A 90 1.28 0.35 -5.90
C GLN A 90 0.95 0.76 -7.34
N LEU A 91 1.71 0.29 -8.33
CA LEU A 91 1.42 0.53 -9.75
C LEU A 91 0.02 0.01 -10.11
N ASN A 92 -0.33 -1.20 -9.70
CA ASN A 92 -1.67 -1.76 -9.92
C ASN A 92 -2.77 -0.94 -9.25
N ILE A 93 -2.54 -0.40 -8.05
CA ILE A 93 -3.48 0.54 -7.41
C ILE A 93 -3.68 1.78 -8.30
N THR A 94 -2.61 2.39 -8.80
CA THR A 94 -2.72 3.58 -9.65
C THR A 94 -3.40 3.31 -10.98
N ILE A 95 -3.13 2.15 -11.61
CA ILE A 95 -3.83 1.69 -12.82
C ILE A 95 -5.32 1.50 -12.51
N GLY A 96 -5.65 0.89 -11.36
CA GLY A 96 -7.03 0.73 -10.91
C GLY A 96 -7.76 2.07 -10.77
N ILE A 97 -7.12 3.09 -10.19
CA ILE A 97 -7.67 4.44 -10.07
C ILE A 97 -7.91 5.06 -11.47
N LEU A 98 -6.95 4.91 -12.39
CA LEU A 98 -7.08 5.44 -13.76
C LEU A 98 -8.21 4.75 -14.54
N VAL A 99 -8.30 3.42 -14.46
CA VAL A 99 -9.36 2.62 -15.09
C VAL A 99 -10.70 3.01 -14.49
N ALA A 100 -10.81 3.14 -13.16
CA ALA A 100 -12.04 3.56 -12.50
C ALA A 100 -12.48 4.96 -12.95
N ASN A 101 -11.57 5.92 -13.05
CA ASN A 101 -11.88 7.26 -13.56
C ASN A 101 -12.32 7.23 -15.04
N SER A 102 -11.69 6.38 -15.86
CA SER A 102 -12.05 6.22 -17.27
C SER A 102 -13.42 5.55 -17.45
N VAL A 103 -13.74 4.54 -16.62
CA VAL A 103 -15.05 3.90 -16.57
C VAL A 103 -16.11 4.87 -16.09
N ASN A 104 -15.83 5.67 -15.04
CA ASN A 104 -16.72 6.73 -14.57
C ASN A 104 -17.02 7.73 -15.68
N TYR A 105 -16.02 8.11 -16.49
CA TYR A 105 -16.21 8.98 -17.64
C TYR A 105 -17.09 8.36 -18.74
N GLY A 106 -16.88 7.09 -19.06
CA GLY A 106 -17.72 6.38 -20.04
C GLY A 106 -19.17 6.25 -19.55
N THR A 107 -19.34 5.90 -18.28
CA THR A 107 -20.66 5.68 -17.66
C THR A 107 -21.42 6.97 -17.37
N SER A 108 -20.74 8.11 -17.14
CA SER A 108 -21.41 9.41 -16.96
C SER A 108 -22.09 9.93 -18.22
N LYS A 109 -21.70 9.43 -19.40
CA LYS A 109 -22.33 9.77 -20.69
C LYS A 109 -23.56 8.92 -21.01
N LEU A 110 -23.83 7.87 -20.24
CA LEU A 110 -25.03 7.05 -20.44
C LEU A 110 -26.25 7.77 -19.84
N THR A 111 -27.14 8.23 -20.70
CA THR A 111 -28.37 8.97 -20.36
C THR A 111 -29.41 8.13 -19.58
N ASN A 112 -29.21 6.81 -19.46
CA ASN A 112 -30.21 5.88 -18.92
C ASN A 112 -30.25 5.78 -17.39
N GLY A 113 -29.51 6.58 -16.61
CA GLY A 113 -29.54 6.54 -15.14
C GLY A 113 -28.93 5.27 -14.50
N TYR A 114 -28.56 4.26 -15.30
CA TYR A 114 -27.90 3.02 -14.88
C TYR A 114 -26.35 3.11 -14.85
N GLY A 115 -25.75 4.24 -15.24
CA GLY A 115 -24.30 4.39 -15.37
C GLY A 115 -23.51 4.09 -14.08
N TRP A 116 -23.99 4.57 -12.94
CA TRP A 116 -23.34 4.32 -11.64
C TRP A 116 -23.33 2.83 -11.25
N ARG A 117 -24.35 2.05 -11.67
CA ARG A 117 -24.41 0.61 -11.39
C ARG A 117 -23.37 -0.16 -12.18
N ILE A 118 -23.20 0.20 -13.46
CA ILE A 118 -22.19 -0.40 -14.33
C ILE A 118 -20.79 -0.08 -13.78
N SER A 119 -20.56 1.17 -13.37
CA SER A 119 -19.25 1.56 -12.83
C SER A 119 -18.88 0.80 -11.56
N LEU A 120 -19.84 0.55 -10.67
CA LEU A 120 -19.61 -0.25 -9.46
C LEU A 120 -19.50 -1.74 -9.77
N GLY A 121 -20.34 -2.27 -10.66
CA GLY A 121 -20.34 -3.69 -11.02
C GLY A 121 -19.06 -4.14 -11.73
N LEU A 122 -18.43 -3.26 -12.51
CA LEU A 122 -17.14 -3.55 -13.15
C LEU A 122 -16.00 -3.79 -12.14
N ALA A 123 -16.11 -3.31 -10.89
CA ALA A 123 -15.16 -3.62 -9.83
C ALA A 123 -15.17 -5.11 -9.43
N GLY A 124 -16.24 -5.85 -9.74
CA GLY A 124 -16.32 -7.29 -9.54
C GLY A 124 -15.37 -8.09 -10.43
N ILE A 125 -14.98 -7.57 -11.61
CA ILE A 125 -14.11 -8.28 -12.55
C ILE A 125 -12.68 -8.44 -11.98
N PRO A 126 -11.98 -7.36 -11.55
CA PRO A 126 -10.68 -7.51 -10.89
C PRO A 126 -10.73 -8.37 -9.63
N ALA A 127 -11.82 -8.29 -8.85
CA ALA A 127 -11.99 -9.10 -7.65
C ALA A 127 -12.09 -10.60 -7.98
N LEU A 128 -12.85 -10.96 -9.02
CA LEU A 128 -12.95 -12.35 -9.49
C LEU A 128 -11.61 -12.85 -10.03
N LEU A 129 -10.90 -12.03 -10.81
CA LEU A 129 -9.56 -12.37 -11.30
C LEU A 129 -8.58 -12.62 -10.15
N LEU A 130 -8.61 -11.78 -9.11
CA LEU A 130 -7.78 -11.98 -7.92
C LEU A 130 -8.13 -13.29 -7.21
N THR A 131 -9.41 -13.63 -7.09
CA THR A 131 -9.86 -14.87 -6.44
C THR A 131 -9.46 -16.11 -7.22
N VAL A 132 -9.70 -16.13 -8.52
CA VAL A 132 -9.25 -17.24 -9.37
C VAL A 132 -7.72 -17.35 -9.36
N GLY A 133 -7.02 -16.22 -9.44
CA GLY A 133 -5.56 -16.18 -9.34
C GLY A 133 -5.04 -16.74 -8.01
N SER A 134 -5.68 -16.40 -6.90
CA SER A 134 -5.30 -16.90 -5.57
C SER A 134 -5.46 -18.41 -5.41
N LEU A 135 -6.34 -19.05 -6.19
CA LEU A 135 -6.50 -20.51 -6.20
C LEU A 135 -5.38 -21.22 -6.97
N ILE A 136 -4.73 -20.52 -7.91
CA ILE A 136 -3.68 -21.07 -8.79
C ILE A 136 -2.28 -20.81 -8.20
N VAL A 137 -2.12 -19.72 -7.47
CA VAL A 137 -0.83 -19.29 -6.90
C VAL A 137 -0.41 -20.22 -5.76
N ALA A 138 0.84 -20.68 -5.81
CA ALA A 138 1.44 -21.52 -4.76
C ALA A 138 1.81 -20.67 -3.52
N ASP A 139 1.82 -21.31 -2.34
CA ASP A 139 2.21 -20.69 -1.07
C ASP A 139 3.69 -20.23 -1.08
N THR A 140 4.02 -19.25 -0.24
CA THR A 140 5.40 -18.76 -0.12
C THR A 140 6.31 -19.79 0.56
N PRO A 141 7.61 -19.86 0.18
CA PRO A 141 8.58 -20.74 0.86
C PRO A 141 8.61 -20.53 2.38
N ASN A 142 8.60 -19.26 2.81
CA ASN A 142 8.60 -18.88 4.22
C ASN A 142 7.38 -19.43 4.98
N SER A 143 6.19 -19.34 4.38
CA SER A 143 4.96 -19.87 4.97
C SER A 143 4.97 -21.40 5.05
N LEU A 144 5.51 -22.10 4.04
CA LEU A 144 5.61 -23.55 4.06
C LEU A 144 6.59 -24.06 5.13
N ILE A 145 7.76 -23.42 5.23
CA ILE A 145 8.76 -23.71 6.24
C ILE A 145 8.20 -23.46 7.64
N ALA A 146 7.49 -22.34 7.85
CA ALA A 146 6.81 -22.03 9.10
C ALA A 146 5.71 -23.04 9.49
N ARG A 147 5.12 -23.74 8.52
CA ARG A 147 4.13 -24.82 8.75
C ARG A 147 4.78 -26.20 8.93
N GLY A 148 6.11 -26.29 8.96
CA GLY A 148 6.86 -27.54 9.09
C GLY A 148 7.02 -28.33 7.78
N LYS A 149 6.65 -27.76 6.62
CA LYS A 149 6.80 -28.39 5.30
C LYS A 149 8.13 -28.00 4.65
N LEU A 150 9.21 -28.48 5.25
CA LEU A 150 10.59 -28.12 4.91
C LEU A 150 10.97 -28.44 3.44
N GLU A 151 10.74 -29.68 3.01
CA GLU A 151 11.07 -30.13 1.65
C GLU A 151 10.24 -29.40 0.56
N GLU A 152 8.94 -29.20 0.80
CA GLU A 152 8.08 -28.44 -0.12
C GLU A 152 8.55 -26.98 -0.22
N GLY A 153 8.91 -26.36 0.91
CA GLY A 153 9.44 -24.99 0.93
C GLY A 153 10.75 -24.85 0.14
N LYS A 154 11.65 -25.83 0.26
CA LYS A 154 12.92 -25.87 -0.48
C LYS A 154 12.70 -26.03 -1.98
N GLU A 155 11.78 -26.90 -2.40
CA GLU A 155 11.48 -27.12 -3.82
C GLU A 155 10.84 -25.89 -4.46
N ILE A 156 9.90 -25.23 -3.78
CA ILE A 156 9.32 -23.98 -4.27
C ILE A 156 10.38 -22.87 -4.34
N LEU A 157 11.30 -22.80 -3.36
CA LEU A 157 12.40 -21.84 -3.38
C LEU A 157 13.31 -22.06 -4.61
N ARG A 158 13.68 -23.32 -4.92
CA ARG A 158 14.43 -23.67 -6.15
C ARG A 158 13.69 -23.23 -7.39
N ARG A 159 12.37 -23.50 -7.47
CA ARG A 159 11.54 -23.14 -8.62
C ARG A 159 11.42 -21.63 -8.83
N ILE A 160 11.30 -20.85 -7.75
CA ILE A 160 11.19 -19.39 -7.80
C ILE A 160 12.55 -18.76 -8.16
N ARG A 161 13.64 -19.25 -7.57
CA ARG A 161 14.99 -18.71 -7.80
C ARG A 161 15.59 -19.16 -9.13
N GLY A 162 15.13 -20.29 -9.68
CA GLY A 162 15.63 -20.86 -10.93
C GLY A 162 17.06 -21.40 -10.82
N VAL A 163 17.51 -21.71 -9.60
CA VAL A 163 18.85 -22.25 -9.31
C VAL A 163 18.73 -23.40 -8.30
N ASP A 164 19.63 -24.39 -8.42
CA ASP A 164 19.61 -25.55 -7.52
C ASP A 164 20.23 -25.25 -6.15
N ASN A 165 21.22 -24.35 -6.12
CA ASN A 165 21.93 -23.96 -4.90
C ASN A 165 21.20 -22.82 -4.16
N VAL A 166 20.09 -23.15 -3.53
CA VAL A 166 19.34 -22.27 -2.62
C VAL A 166 19.61 -22.57 -1.15
N ASP A 167 20.55 -23.46 -0.85
CA ASP A 167 20.81 -23.95 0.51
C ASP A 167 21.13 -22.82 1.51
N PRO A 168 21.93 -21.78 1.18
CA PRO A 168 22.19 -20.68 2.11
C PRO A 168 20.92 -19.90 2.47
N GLU A 169 20.14 -19.49 1.46
CA GLU A 169 18.88 -18.76 1.66
C GLU A 169 17.84 -19.62 2.38
N TYR A 170 17.79 -20.93 2.06
CA TYR A 170 16.91 -21.88 2.73
C TYR A 170 17.23 -21.98 4.24
N LEU A 171 18.50 -22.09 4.61
CA LEU A 171 18.93 -22.16 6.00
C LEU A 171 18.59 -20.88 6.76
N GLU A 172 18.79 -19.71 6.15
CA GLU A 172 18.39 -18.42 6.74
C GLU A 172 16.88 -18.37 7.01
N ILE A 173 16.05 -18.84 6.06
CA ILE A 173 14.59 -18.87 6.23
C ILE A 173 14.18 -19.84 7.35
N VAL A 174 14.83 -21.00 7.44
CA VAL A 174 14.57 -21.99 8.50
C VAL A 174 14.92 -21.43 9.88
N GLU A 175 16.07 -20.78 10.02
CA GLU A 175 16.48 -20.13 11.26
C GLU A 175 15.50 -19.02 11.67
N ALA A 176 15.14 -18.14 10.73
CA ALA A 176 14.15 -17.09 10.96
C ALA A 176 12.77 -17.65 11.33
N SER A 177 12.38 -18.79 10.74
CA SER A 177 11.13 -19.49 11.05
C SER A 177 11.14 -20.09 12.45
N HIS A 178 12.25 -20.69 12.89
CA HIS A 178 12.38 -21.21 14.25
C HIS A 178 12.32 -20.07 15.28
N ALA A 179 13.05 -18.98 15.06
CA ALA A 179 13.00 -17.79 15.91
C ALA A 179 11.58 -17.20 15.99
N ALA A 180 10.84 -17.17 14.87
CA ALA A 180 9.45 -16.73 14.85
C ALA A 180 8.50 -17.68 15.60
N ALA A 181 8.74 -18.99 15.55
CA ALA A 181 7.90 -20.00 16.21
C ALA A 181 8.00 -19.94 17.75
N GLU A 182 9.12 -19.46 18.30
CA GLU A 182 9.28 -19.26 19.75
C GLU A 182 8.43 -18.11 20.30
N ILE A 183 7.91 -17.23 19.43
CA ILE A 183 7.15 -16.05 19.83
C ILE A 183 5.66 -16.36 19.92
N LYS A 184 5.21 -16.69 21.14
CA LYS A 184 3.80 -16.99 21.44
C LYS A 184 2.83 -15.82 21.20
N ASN A 185 3.27 -14.57 21.39
CA ASN A 185 2.44 -13.37 21.26
C ASN A 185 3.06 -12.30 20.35
N PRO A 186 2.79 -12.31 19.03
CA PRO A 186 3.38 -11.37 18.07
C PRO A 186 3.10 -9.89 18.37
N PHE A 187 1.88 -9.55 18.80
CA PHE A 187 1.50 -8.16 19.13
C PHE A 187 2.18 -7.62 20.39
N GLN A 188 2.38 -8.46 21.41
CA GLN A 188 3.16 -8.07 22.59
C GLN A 188 4.64 -7.94 22.26
N ASN A 189 5.15 -8.80 21.37
CA ASN A 189 6.52 -8.73 20.89
C ASN A 189 6.81 -7.44 20.09
N LEU A 190 5.83 -6.92 19.35
CA LEU A 190 5.94 -5.62 18.66
C LEU A 190 6.13 -4.44 19.62
N LEU A 191 5.55 -4.50 20.83
CA LEU A 191 5.65 -3.43 21.84
C LEU A 191 6.97 -3.45 22.62
N LYS A 192 7.75 -4.54 22.50
CA LYS A 192 9.06 -4.66 23.13
C LYS A 192 10.02 -3.59 22.60
N ARG A 193 10.94 -3.17 23.47
CA ARG A 193 11.87 -2.08 23.23
C ARG A 193 12.64 -2.21 21.91
N ARG A 194 13.09 -3.43 21.58
CA ARG A 194 13.78 -3.78 20.32
C ARG A 194 13.00 -3.39 19.06
N ASN A 195 11.68 -3.57 19.06
CA ASN A 195 10.84 -3.38 17.86
C ASN A 195 10.23 -1.97 17.79
N ARG A 196 10.42 -1.13 18.82
CA ARG A 196 9.86 0.24 18.87
C ARG A 196 10.31 1.15 17.73
N PRO A 197 11.60 1.19 17.34
CA PRO A 197 12.04 2.04 16.23
C PRO A 197 11.29 1.72 14.93
N THR A 198 11.23 0.43 14.58
CA THR A 198 10.48 -0.07 13.42
C THR A 198 9.00 0.25 13.51
N LEU A 199 8.36 -0.02 14.66
CA LEU A 199 6.94 0.22 14.84
C LEU A 199 6.58 1.71 14.72
N VAL A 200 7.36 2.60 15.33
CA VAL A 200 7.13 4.04 15.28
C VAL A 200 7.31 4.56 13.85
N ILE A 201 8.38 4.17 13.15
CA ILE A 201 8.58 4.57 11.75
C ILE A 201 7.42 4.07 10.87
N ALA A 202 7.01 2.81 11.05
CA ALA A 202 5.92 2.21 10.28
C ALA A 202 4.58 2.95 10.48
N ILE A 203 4.25 3.32 11.72
CA ILE A 203 3.04 4.09 12.04
C ILE A 203 3.14 5.51 11.47
N VAL A 204 4.24 6.21 11.75
CA VAL A 204 4.42 7.62 11.39
C VAL A 204 4.44 7.81 9.87
N ILE A 205 5.09 6.91 9.13
CA ILE A 205 5.05 6.94 7.66
C ILE A 205 3.62 6.84 7.14
N GLN A 206 2.78 5.98 7.72
CA GLN A 206 1.39 5.83 7.28
C GLN A 206 0.52 7.04 7.63
N ILE A 207 0.77 7.66 8.77
CA ILE A 207 0.16 8.96 9.11
C ILE A 207 0.57 10.00 8.08
N PHE A 208 1.86 10.16 7.83
CA PHE A 208 2.37 11.14 6.87
C PHE A 208 1.87 10.91 5.45
N GLN A 209 1.73 9.66 5.01
CA GLN A 209 1.16 9.35 3.71
C GLN A 209 -0.24 9.96 3.55
N GLN A 210 -1.08 9.93 4.59
CA GLN A 210 -2.42 10.53 4.56
C GLN A 210 -2.41 12.05 4.76
N PHE A 211 -1.55 12.54 5.64
CA PHE A 211 -1.35 13.97 5.90
C PHE A 211 -0.64 14.71 4.76
N THR A 212 -0.15 14.01 3.73
CA THR A 212 0.22 14.64 2.46
C THR A 212 -0.94 15.39 1.81
N GLY A 213 -2.18 15.00 2.12
CA GLY A 213 -3.39 15.56 1.50
C GLY A 213 -3.69 14.96 0.13
N ILE A 214 -3.09 13.83 -0.26
CA ILE A 214 -3.32 13.21 -1.57
C ILE A 214 -4.81 12.93 -1.84
N ASN A 215 -5.52 12.33 -0.88
CA ASN A 215 -6.95 12.02 -1.04
C ASN A 215 -7.78 13.31 -1.17
N ALA A 216 -7.46 14.33 -0.38
CA ALA A 216 -8.09 15.64 -0.45
C ALA A 216 -7.88 16.28 -1.83
N ILE A 217 -6.66 16.28 -2.34
CA ILE A 217 -6.33 16.85 -3.66
C ILE A 217 -7.00 16.05 -4.78
N MET A 218 -7.04 14.72 -4.70
CA MET A 218 -7.70 13.87 -5.68
C MET A 218 -9.22 14.09 -5.73
N PHE A 219 -9.88 14.33 -4.59
CA PHE A 219 -11.30 14.67 -4.54
C PHE A 219 -11.59 16.12 -4.90
N TYR A 220 -10.67 17.03 -4.59
CA TYR A 220 -10.85 18.44 -4.81
C TYR A 220 -10.52 18.88 -6.23
N ALA A 221 -9.54 18.24 -6.89
CA ALA A 221 -9.12 18.62 -8.23
C ALA A 221 -10.31 18.76 -9.22
N PRO A 222 -11.24 17.79 -9.33
CA PRO A 222 -12.39 17.94 -10.23
C PRO A 222 -13.32 19.09 -9.84
N VAL A 223 -13.58 19.27 -8.54
CA VAL A 223 -14.45 20.33 -7.99
C VAL A 223 -13.84 21.71 -8.26
N LEU A 224 -12.55 21.84 -8.00
CA LEU A 224 -11.76 23.02 -8.31
C LEU A 224 -11.93 23.35 -9.80
N PHE A 225 -11.68 22.42 -10.72
CA PHE A 225 -11.82 22.70 -12.16
C PHE A 225 -13.24 23.12 -12.56
N GLN A 226 -14.28 22.53 -11.98
CA GLN A 226 -15.66 22.99 -12.21
C GLN A 226 -15.88 24.43 -11.74
N THR A 227 -15.38 24.79 -10.55
CA THR A 227 -15.47 26.17 -10.04
C THR A 227 -14.62 27.17 -10.83
N LEU A 228 -13.58 26.71 -11.52
CA LEU A 228 -12.74 27.55 -12.39
C LEU A 228 -13.39 27.85 -13.76
N GLY A 229 -14.62 27.38 -14.03
CA GLY A 229 -15.36 27.68 -15.26
C GLY A 229 -15.13 26.70 -16.41
N PHE A 230 -14.40 25.60 -16.17
CA PHE A 230 -14.29 24.52 -17.14
C PHE A 230 -15.60 23.71 -17.17
N LYS A 231 -16.17 23.54 -18.37
CA LYS A 231 -17.40 22.73 -18.58
C LYS A 231 -17.24 21.33 -17.97
N SER A 232 -18.34 20.69 -17.57
CA SER A 232 -18.37 19.38 -16.90
C SER A 232 -17.42 18.33 -17.52
N ASP A 233 -17.34 18.27 -18.86
CA ASP A 233 -16.43 17.37 -19.59
C ASP A 233 -14.95 17.63 -19.27
N ALA A 234 -14.53 18.89 -19.13
CA ALA A 234 -13.16 19.29 -18.80
C ALA A 234 -12.74 18.92 -17.37
N SER A 235 -13.68 18.87 -16.42
CA SER A 235 -13.39 18.35 -15.07
C SER A 235 -13.04 16.86 -15.09
N LEU A 236 -13.68 16.08 -15.95
CA LEU A 236 -13.38 14.65 -16.12
C LEU A 236 -12.04 14.43 -16.84
N TYR A 237 -11.71 15.26 -17.84
CA TYR A 237 -10.38 15.23 -18.48
C TYR A 237 -9.24 15.43 -17.47
N SER A 238 -9.38 16.39 -16.55
CA SER A 238 -8.37 16.64 -15.50
C SER A 238 -8.14 15.44 -14.57
N SER A 239 -9.20 14.68 -14.27
CA SER A 239 -9.14 13.48 -13.42
C SER A 239 -8.36 12.35 -14.11
N VAL A 240 -8.60 12.16 -15.40
CA VAL A 240 -7.87 11.17 -16.22
C VAL A 240 -6.42 11.59 -16.40
N ILE A 241 -6.13 12.87 -16.66
CA ILE A 241 -4.76 13.39 -16.77
C ILE A 241 -4.00 13.17 -15.46
N THR A 242 -4.61 13.53 -14.33
CA THR A 242 -3.99 13.35 -13.00
C THR A 242 -3.76 11.87 -12.70
N GLY A 243 -4.70 10.99 -13.04
CA GLY A 243 -4.53 9.54 -12.96
C GLY A 243 -3.41 9.00 -13.86
N GLY A 244 -3.28 9.53 -15.09
CA GLY A 244 -2.21 9.17 -16.02
C GLY A 244 -0.84 9.58 -15.50
N VAL A 245 -0.71 10.80 -14.98
CA VAL A 245 0.51 11.29 -14.33
C VAL A 245 0.87 10.42 -13.12
N ASN A 246 -0.12 10.00 -12.33
CA ASN A 246 0.09 9.09 -11.20
C ASN A 246 0.70 7.74 -11.65
N VAL A 247 0.14 7.11 -12.69
CA VAL A 247 0.66 5.84 -13.24
C VAL A 247 2.07 6.01 -13.80
N LEU A 248 2.31 7.03 -14.62
CA LEU A 248 3.62 7.29 -15.23
C LEU A 248 4.70 7.57 -14.17
N SER A 249 4.36 8.34 -13.15
CA SER A 249 5.28 8.67 -12.06
C SER A 249 5.57 7.44 -11.17
N THR A 250 4.59 6.56 -11.01
CA THR A 250 4.80 5.29 -10.30
C THR A 250 5.76 4.36 -11.06
N LEU A 251 5.72 4.34 -12.40
CA LEU A 251 6.71 3.61 -13.22
C LEU A 251 8.13 4.16 -13.02
N VAL A 252 8.27 5.49 -12.92
CA VAL A 252 9.54 6.13 -12.60
C VAL A 252 10.04 5.68 -11.22
N SER A 253 9.15 5.53 -10.22
CA SER A 253 9.50 4.98 -8.90
C SER A 253 10.11 3.59 -8.99
N VAL A 254 9.49 2.68 -9.76
CA VAL A 254 9.98 1.29 -9.94
C VAL A 254 11.42 1.29 -10.43
N ALA A 255 11.76 2.17 -11.38
CA ALA A 255 13.10 2.25 -11.96
C ALA A 255 14.14 2.93 -11.05
N LEU A 256 13.71 3.89 -10.22
CA LEU A 256 14.61 4.73 -9.42
C LEU A 256 14.81 4.25 -7.99
N VAL A 257 13.85 3.54 -7.39
CA VAL A 257 13.86 3.14 -5.97
C VAL A 257 15.11 2.37 -5.57
N ASP A 258 15.55 1.43 -6.42
CA ASP A 258 16.72 0.59 -6.16
C ASP A 258 18.02 1.26 -6.64
N LYS A 259 17.94 2.37 -7.40
CA LYS A 259 19.10 3.15 -7.84
C LYS A 259 19.44 4.28 -6.87
N LEU A 260 18.49 5.13 -6.52
CA LEU A 260 18.70 6.34 -5.71
C LEU A 260 18.56 6.09 -4.21
N GLY A 261 17.81 5.06 -3.78
CA GLY A 261 17.51 4.82 -2.37
C GLY A 261 16.22 5.49 -1.92
N ARG A 262 15.70 5.03 -0.78
CA ARG A 262 14.35 5.38 -0.32
C ARG A 262 14.33 6.77 0.33
N ARG A 263 15.37 7.12 1.08
CA ARG A 263 15.45 8.40 1.81
C ARG A 263 15.56 9.59 0.86
N ILE A 264 16.38 9.48 -0.18
CA ILE A 264 16.58 10.57 -1.16
C ILE A 264 15.27 10.87 -1.89
N LEU A 265 14.53 9.84 -2.31
CA LEU A 265 13.24 9.99 -3.00
C LEU A 265 12.17 10.65 -2.12
N LEU A 266 12.13 10.34 -0.82
CA LEU A 266 11.19 10.98 0.11
C LEU A 266 11.50 12.46 0.35
N ILE A 267 12.78 12.84 0.42
CA ILE A 267 13.21 14.23 0.62
C ILE A 267 12.92 15.06 -0.62
N GLU A 268 13.34 14.59 -1.79
CA GLU A 268 13.12 15.27 -3.07
C GLU A 268 11.63 15.51 -3.30
N ALA A 269 10.81 14.48 -3.12
CA ALA A 269 9.39 14.60 -3.27
C ALA A 269 8.76 15.51 -2.21
N GLY A 270 9.26 15.49 -0.97
CA GLY A 270 8.82 16.42 0.08
C GLY A 270 9.00 17.88 -0.34
N VAL A 271 10.15 18.21 -0.93
CA VAL A 271 10.41 19.56 -1.47
C VAL A 271 9.49 19.89 -2.64
N GLN A 272 9.33 18.99 -3.60
CA GLN A 272 8.45 19.22 -4.75
C GLN A 272 6.97 19.37 -4.35
N MET A 273 6.49 18.54 -3.42
CA MET A 273 5.13 18.61 -2.88
C MET A 273 4.90 19.94 -2.15
N PHE A 274 5.88 20.38 -1.34
CA PHE A 274 5.81 21.64 -0.62
C PHE A 274 5.69 22.83 -1.57
N LEU A 275 6.57 22.91 -2.57
CA LEU A 275 6.54 23.97 -3.58
C LEU A 275 5.24 23.97 -4.38
N SER A 276 4.75 22.79 -4.76
CA SER A 276 3.52 22.65 -5.53
C SER A 276 2.29 23.08 -4.72
N GLN A 277 2.16 22.65 -3.46
CA GLN A 277 1.05 23.05 -2.59
C GLN A 277 1.10 24.52 -2.21
N MET A 278 2.30 25.07 -1.97
CA MET A 278 2.49 26.50 -1.72
C MET A 278 2.08 27.32 -2.93
N GLY A 279 2.47 26.88 -4.14
CA GLY A 279 2.05 27.52 -5.40
C GLY A 279 0.52 27.55 -5.55
N VAL A 280 -0.16 26.42 -5.32
CA VAL A 280 -1.62 26.36 -5.38
C VAL A 280 -2.27 27.26 -4.32
N ALA A 281 -1.73 27.27 -3.09
CA ALA A 281 -2.23 28.11 -2.01
C ALA A 281 -2.14 29.60 -2.33
N ILE A 282 -0.99 30.06 -2.88
CA ILE A 282 -0.77 31.45 -3.26
C ILE A 282 -1.70 31.86 -4.40
N LEU A 283 -1.80 31.04 -5.45
CA LEU A 283 -2.68 31.33 -6.60
C LEU A 283 -4.15 31.43 -6.18
N MET A 284 -4.60 30.52 -5.31
CA MET A 284 -5.94 30.57 -4.75
C MET A 284 -6.15 31.78 -3.83
N GLY A 285 -5.16 32.13 -3.01
CA GLY A 285 -5.21 33.26 -2.09
C GLY A 285 -5.30 34.62 -2.79
N LEU A 286 -4.53 34.81 -3.88
CA LEU A 286 -4.65 35.98 -4.75
C LEU A 286 -6.03 36.01 -5.44
N LYS A 287 -6.50 34.82 -5.86
CA LYS A 287 -7.84 34.51 -6.37
C LYS A 287 -8.98 35.14 -5.57
N VAL A 288 -9.06 34.76 -4.30
CA VAL A 288 -10.17 35.11 -3.39
C VAL A 288 -10.28 36.63 -3.16
N LYS A 289 -9.19 37.38 -3.34
CA LYS A 289 -9.20 38.84 -3.20
C LYS A 289 -9.81 39.59 -4.39
N ASP A 290 -9.81 39.01 -5.59
CA ASP A 290 -10.11 39.76 -6.82
C ASP A 290 -11.57 39.72 -7.27
N ASN A 291 -12.46 38.93 -6.64
CA ASN A 291 -13.91 38.81 -6.95
C ASN A 291 -14.29 38.64 -8.45
N SER A 292 -13.32 38.41 -9.34
CA SER A 292 -13.52 38.24 -10.77
C SER A 292 -13.76 36.76 -11.07
N ASN A 293 -14.97 36.47 -11.54
CA ASN A 293 -15.50 35.11 -11.68
C ASN A 293 -14.96 34.34 -12.90
N ASN A 294 -14.00 34.91 -13.65
CA ASN A 294 -13.33 34.25 -14.77
C ASN A 294 -11.84 34.13 -14.44
N LEU A 295 -11.33 32.90 -14.32
CA LEU A 295 -9.89 32.72 -14.53
C LEU A 295 -9.65 32.93 -16.01
N GLY A 296 -8.62 33.70 -16.35
CA GLY A 296 -7.96 33.48 -17.61
C GLY A 296 -7.61 32.00 -17.71
N HIS A 297 -7.90 31.38 -18.85
CA HIS A 297 -7.62 29.97 -19.15
C HIS A 297 -6.22 29.54 -18.70
N ASP A 298 -5.25 30.46 -18.77
CA ASP A 298 -3.85 30.31 -18.38
C ASP A 298 -3.64 30.01 -16.88
N LEU A 299 -4.41 30.62 -15.97
CA LEU A 299 -4.30 30.36 -14.54
C LEU A 299 -4.85 28.99 -14.15
N GLY A 300 -5.90 28.53 -14.84
CA GLY A 300 -6.43 27.18 -14.65
C GLY A 300 -5.43 26.09 -15.07
N ILE A 301 -4.74 26.31 -16.19
CA ILE A 301 -3.65 25.44 -16.64
C ILE A 301 -2.50 25.43 -15.63
N LEU A 302 -2.12 26.59 -15.08
CA LEU A 302 -1.06 26.67 -14.09
C LEU A 302 -1.39 25.86 -12.81
N VAL A 303 -2.64 25.94 -12.33
CA VAL A 303 -3.09 25.13 -11.18
C VAL A 303 -3.06 23.63 -11.53
N LEU A 304 -3.45 23.25 -12.75
CA LEU A 304 -3.34 21.86 -13.21
C LEU A 304 -1.90 21.37 -13.19
N ILE A 305 -0.95 22.15 -13.71
CA ILE A 305 0.48 21.78 -13.72
C ILE A 305 0.98 21.57 -12.29
N LEU A 306 0.61 22.46 -11.35
CA LEU A 306 1.01 22.34 -9.94
C LEU A 306 0.38 21.11 -9.27
N VAL A 307 -0.90 20.82 -9.52
CA VAL A 307 -1.57 19.62 -9.00
C VAL A 307 -0.94 18.35 -9.61
N CYS A 308 -0.65 18.33 -10.91
CA CYS A 308 0.03 17.22 -11.56
C CYS A 308 1.45 17.03 -11.01
N SER A 309 2.20 18.10 -10.76
CA SER A 309 3.51 18.06 -10.10
C SER A 309 3.42 17.49 -8.68
N PHE A 310 2.41 17.89 -7.92
CA PHE A 310 2.13 17.33 -6.60
C PHE A 310 1.82 15.82 -6.67
N VAL A 311 0.95 15.40 -7.59
CA VAL A 311 0.59 13.99 -7.73
C VAL A 311 1.78 13.16 -8.22
N ALA A 312 2.58 13.69 -9.14
CA ALA A 312 3.79 13.03 -9.63
C ALA A 312 4.79 12.77 -8.49
N SER A 313 5.06 13.80 -7.69
CA SER A 313 5.97 13.69 -6.54
C SER A 313 5.46 12.70 -5.49
N PHE A 314 4.16 12.70 -5.17
CA PHE A 314 3.59 11.69 -4.28
C PHE A 314 3.74 10.26 -4.84
N ALA A 315 3.42 10.09 -6.13
CA ALA A 315 3.37 8.81 -6.82
C ALA A 315 4.73 8.13 -6.91
N TRP A 316 5.83 8.89 -7.03
CA TRP A 316 7.16 8.30 -7.07
C TRP A 316 7.83 8.09 -5.71
N SER A 317 7.22 8.60 -4.62
CA SER A 317 7.80 8.61 -3.28
C SER A 317 6.85 8.02 -2.23
N TRP A 318 6.10 8.85 -1.50
CA TRP A 318 5.27 8.50 -0.35
C TRP A 318 4.20 7.46 -0.69
N GLY A 319 3.67 7.43 -1.92
CA GLY A 319 2.77 6.38 -2.37
C GLY A 319 3.42 4.99 -2.25
N PRO A 320 4.44 4.66 -3.06
CA PRO A 320 5.10 3.36 -3.04
C PRO A 320 5.92 3.11 -1.77
N LEU A 321 6.68 4.11 -1.32
CA LEU A 321 7.60 3.96 -0.18
C LEU A 321 6.85 3.82 1.14
N GLY A 322 5.62 4.32 1.23
CA GLY A 322 4.75 4.14 2.39
C GLY A 322 4.47 2.67 2.70
N TRP A 323 4.36 1.82 1.67
CA TRP A 323 4.17 0.38 1.82
C TRP A 323 5.50 -0.39 1.87
N LEU A 324 6.48 0.07 1.10
CA LEU A 324 7.78 -0.59 1.00
C LEU A 324 8.57 -0.53 2.32
N ILE A 325 8.73 0.65 2.92
CA ILE A 325 9.59 0.82 4.11
C ILE A 325 9.10 -0.03 5.30
N PRO A 326 7.80 -0.05 5.65
CA PRO A 326 7.34 -0.95 6.70
C PRO A 326 7.60 -2.43 6.37
N SER A 327 7.47 -2.84 5.10
CA SER A 327 7.72 -4.24 4.72
C SER A 327 9.20 -4.64 4.81
N GLU A 328 10.13 -3.71 4.60
CA GLU A 328 11.58 -3.95 4.68
C GLU A 328 12.12 -3.87 6.12
N THR A 329 11.43 -3.16 7.02
CA THR A 329 11.94 -2.87 8.37
C THR A 329 11.46 -3.85 9.45
N PHE A 330 10.34 -4.57 9.22
CA PHE A 330 9.89 -5.60 10.16
C PHE A 330 10.64 -6.93 9.97
N ALA A 331 11.24 -7.42 11.07
CA ALA A 331 11.76 -8.77 11.18
C ALA A 331 10.67 -9.82 10.91
N ALA A 332 11.07 -11.00 10.41
CA ALA A 332 10.14 -12.05 9.98
C ALA A 332 9.10 -12.41 11.06
N GLU A 333 9.55 -12.53 12.31
CA GLU A 333 8.73 -12.82 13.50
C GLU A 333 7.58 -11.83 13.75
N ALA A 334 7.75 -10.56 13.39
CA ALA A 334 6.82 -9.49 13.72
C ALA A 334 6.17 -8.88 12.47
N ARG A 335 6.51 -9.38 11.27
CA ARG A 335 6.13 -8.78 9.98
C ARG A 335 4.63 -8.79 9.75
N SER A 336 3.97 -9.92 9.97
CA SER A 336 2.51 -10.03 9.75
C SER A 336 1.74 -9.07 10.67
N ALA A 337 2.06 -9.06 11.96
CA ALA A 337 1.43 -8.19 12.95
C ALA A 337 1.77 -6.71 12.71
N GLY A 338 3.02 -6.41 12.31
CA GLY A 338 3.46 -5.06 11.96
C GLY A 338 2.71 -4.52 10.74
N GLN A 339 2.56 -5.34 9.70
CA GLN A 339 1.76 -4.99 8.52
C GLN A 339 0.28 -4.78 8.84
N SER A 340 -0.30 -5.53 9.79
CA SER A 340 -1.66 -5.24 10.25
C SER A 340 -1.76 -3.83 10.83
N VAL A 341 -0.83 -3.44 11.71
CA VAL A 341 -0.80 -2.10 12.32
C VAL A 341 -0.63 -1.00 11.26
N VAL A 342 0.22 -1.24 10.27
CA VAL A 342 0.45 -0.35 9.12
C VAL A 342 -0.84 -0.10 8.34
N VAL A 343 -1.53 -1.18 7.93
CA VAL A 343 -2.79 -1.08 7.18
C VAL A 343 -3.88 -0.43 8.03
N SER A 344 -4.02 -0.82 9.30
CA SER A 344 -5.00 -0.22 10.21
C SER A 344 -4.77 1.27 10.41
N THR A 345 -3.52 1.70 10.59
CA THR A 345 -3.15 3.12 10.71
C THR A 345 -3.49 3.87 9.42
N ASN A 346 -3.09 3.32 8.27
CA ASN A 346 -3.38 3.91 6.97
C ASN A 346 -4.88 4.13 6.75
N MET A 347 -5.70 3.11 7.01
CA MET A 347 -7.16 3.16 6.83
C MET A 347 -7.82 4.12 7.83
N LEU A 348 -7.37 4.13 9.09
CA LEU A 348 -7.87 5.04 10.11
C LEU A 348 -7.64 6.50 9.71
N PHE A 349 -6.42 6.85 9.31
CA PHE A 349 -6.10 8.22 8.93
C PHE A 349 -6.68 8.62 7.58
N THR A 350 -6.87 7.66 6.66
CA THR A 350 -7.67 7.89 5.44
C THR A 350 -9.10 8.32 5.82
N PHE A 351 -9.73 7.60 6.75
CA PHE A 351 -11.07 7.93 7.25
C PHE A 351 -11.11 9.30 7.95
N VAL A 352 -10.17 9.57 8.86
CA VAL A 352 -10.10 10.84 9.60
C VAL A 352 -9.96 12.03 8.65
N ILE A 353 -9.02 11.96 7.69
CA ILE A 353 -8.82 13.04 6.71
C ILE A 353 -10.04 13.17 5.81
N ALA A 354 -10.62 12.07 5.32
CA ALA A 354 -11.80 12.12 4.45
C ALA A 354 -13.02 12.75 5.14
N GLN A 355 -13.26 12.45 6.42
CA GLN A 355 -14.34 13.06 7.21
C GLN A 355 -14.07 14.53 7.52
N ALA A 356 -12.85 14.86 7.94
CA ALA A 356 -12.47 16.23 8.25
C ALA A 356 -12.43 17.13 7.00
N PHE A 357 -12.17 16.56 5.82
CA PHE A 357 -11.92 17.31 4.60
C PHE A 357 -13.06 18.24 4.20
N LEU A 358 -14.32 17.78 4.22
CA LEU A 358 -15.46 18.63 3.85
C LEU A 358 -15.62 19.83 4.79
N SER A 359 -15.37 19.62 6.10
CA SER A 359 -15.40 20.70 7.09
C SER A 359 -14.23 21.68 6.91
N MET A 360 -13.04 21.17 6.63
CA MET A 360 -11.88 21.99 6.28
C MET A 360 -12.14 22.78 4.98
N LEU A 361 -12.84 22.19 4.01
CA LEU A 361 -13.16 22.84 2.73
C LEU A 361 -14.07 24.04 2.89
N SER A 362 -15.12 23.92 3.72
CA SER A 362 -16.07 25.01 3.95
C SER A 362 -15.45 26.17 4.75
N HIS A 363 -14.60 25.88 5.74
CA HIS A 363 -14.04 26.91 6.63
C HIS A 363 -12.70 27.48 6.16
N MET A 364 -11.82 26.65 5.60
CA MET A 364 -10.43 27.02 5.35
C MET A 364 -10.10 27.30 3.88
N LYS A 365 -10.98 27.01 2.90
CA LYS A 365 -10.76 27.27 1.45
C LYS A 365 -9.29 27.03 1.01
N PHE A 366 -8.51 28.09 0.75
CA PHE A 366 -7.10 28.02 0.35
C PHE A 366 -6.14 27.59 1.48
N GLY A 367 -6.50 27.83 2.74
CA GLY A 367 -5.75 27.47 3.93
C GLY A 367 -5.56 25.96 4.14
N ILE A 368 -6.33 25.13 3.43
CA ILE A 368 -6.15 23.67 3.41
C ILE A 368 -4.82 23.28 2.78
N PHE A 369 -4.45 23.94 1.68
CA PHE A 369 -3.17 23.70 1.02
C PHE A 369 -2.01 24.17 1.89
N LEU A 370 -2.19 25.26 2.64
CA LEU A 370 -1.19 25.69 3.64
C LEU A 370 -1.05 24.68 4.78
N PHE A 371 -2.17 24.17 5.30
CA PHE A 371 -2.18 23.12 6.31
C PHE A 371 -1.41 21.87 5.85
N PHE A 372 -1.72 21.35 4.66
CA PHE A 372 -0.99 20.21 4.12
C PHE A 372 0.47 20.54 3.84
N SER A 373 0.80 21.74 3.37
CA SER A 373 2.19 22.12 3.11
C SER A 373 3.03 22.19 4.40
N ALA A 374 2.43 22.61 5.51
CA ALA A 374 3.09 22.59 6.81
C ALA A 374 3.38 21.15 7.25
N TRP A 375 2.44 20.23 7.05
CA TRP A 375 2.68 18.80 7.31
C TRP A 375 3.72 18.19 6.37
N VAL A 376 3.75 18.61 5.10
CA VAL A 376 4.79 18.21 4.14
C VAL A 376 6.18 18.60 4.63
N LEU A 377 6.33 19.81 5.19
CA LEU A 377 7.58 20.26 5.80
C LEU A 377 7.97 19.36 6.99
N VAL A 378 7.03 19.10 7.91
CA VAL A 378 7.26 18.27 9.10
C VAL A 378 7.69 16.85 8.71
N MET A 379 7.04 16.23 7.73
CA MET A 379 7.40 14.87 7.29
C MET A 379 8.73 14.82 6.54
N THR A 380 9.10 15.90 5.82
CA THR A 380 10.40 16.02 5.16
C THR A 380 11.51 16.11 6.21
N LEU A 381 11.32 16.94 7.25
CA LEU A 381 12.25 17.02 8.38
C LEU A 381 12.37 15.68 9.11
N PHE A 382 11.26 14.97 9.34
CA PHE A 382 11.29 13.62 9.91
C PHE A 382 12.14 12.65 9.08
N THR A 383 11.96 12.67 7.76
CA THR A 383 12.75 11.84 6.83
C THR A 383 14.24 12.17 6.89
N ILE A 384 14.60 13.44 7.06
CA ILE A 384 15.98 13.87 7.18
C ILE A 384 16.61 13.38 8.49
N PHE A 385 15.92 13.50 9.62
CA PHE A 385 16.55 13.26 10.94
C PHE A 385 16.36 11.85 11.51
N LEU A 386 15.25 11.19 11.22
CA LEU A 386 14.79 9.98 11.92
C LEU A 386 14.69 8.75 11.02
N LEU A 387 14.60 8.93 9.70
CA LEU A 387 14.50 7.80 8.76
C LEU A 387 15.89 7.41 8.22
N PRO A 388 16.40 6.22 8.57
CA PRO A 388 17.62 5.70 7.95
C PRO A 388 17.36 5.16 6.53
N GLU A 389 18.43 5.01 5.76
CA GLU A 389 18.37 4.37 4.44
C GLU A 389 18.27 2.84 4.58
N THR A 390 17.30 2.22 3.90
CA THR A 390 17.03 0.77 3.95
C THR A 390 17.52 0.02 2.70
N LYS A 391 18.04 0.75 1.69
CA LYS A 391 18.46 0.18 0.41
C LYS A 391 19.50 -0.93 0.55
N ASN A 392 19.23 -2.08 -0.09
CA ASN A 392 20.12 -3.24 -0.22
C ASN A 392 20.57 -3.88 1.11
N ILE A 393 19.81 -3.69 2.19
CA ILE A 393 20.13 -4.28 3.48
C ILE A 393 19.23 -5.53 3.65
N PRO A 394 19.82 -6.73 3.82
CA PRO A 394 19.06 -7.92 4.22
C PRO A 394 18.21 -7.63 5.46
N ILE A 395 17.01 -8.19 5.52
CA ILE A 395 16.04 -7.84 6.58
C ILE A 395 16.60 -8.18 7.96
N ASP A 396 17.39 -9.26 8.03
CA ASP A 396 17.98 -9.79 9.26
C ASP A 396 19.14 -8.93 9.77
N GLU A 397 19.78 -8.16 8.88
CA GLU A 397 20.85 -7.23 9.20
C GLU A 397 20.36 -5.81 9.52
N MET A 398 19.06 -5.52 9.37
CA MET A 398 18.49 -4.18 9.57
C MET A 398 18.74 -3.66 10.99
N ASN A 399 18.61 -4.53 12.01
CA ASN A 399 18.90 -4.20 13.41
C ASN A 399 20.36 -3.79 13.63
N GLU A 400 21.29 -4.50 13.00
CA GLU A 400 22.72 -4.31 13.26
C GLU A 400 23.34 -3.20 12.42
N ARG A 401 23.01 -3.14 11.13
CA ARG A 401 23.62 -2.20 10.20
C ARG A 401 22.96 -0.83 10.23
N VAL A 402 21.68 -0.75 10.59
CA VAL A 402 20.90 0.49 10.52
C VAL A 402 20.58 1.02 11.90
N TRP A 403 19.84 0.23 12.69
CA TRP A 403 19.27 0.74 13.93
C TRP A 403 20.33 0.97 15.02
N LYS A 404 21.30 0.06 15.20
CA LYS A 404 22.42 0.22 16.14
C LYS A 404 23.37 1.38 15.78
N LYS A 405 23.47 1.76 14.50
CA LYS A 405 24.34 2.87 14.03
C LYS A 405 23.66 4.24 14.05
N HIS A 406 22.34 4.28 14.20
CA HIS A 406 21.60 5.53 14.17
C HIS A 406 21.72 6.29 15.50
N TRP A 407 22.05 7.59 15.43
CA TRP A 407 22.29 8.45 16.61
C TRP A 407 21.14 8.46 17.63
N TYR A 408 19.90 8.40 17.15
CA TYR A 408 18.70 8.40 18.00
C TYR A 408 18.22 6.98 18.39
N TRP A 409 18.23 6.04 17.44
CA TRP A 409 17.59 4.73 17.65
C TRP A 409 18.48 3.70 18.35
N LYS A 410 19.80 3.94 18.42
CA LYS A 410 20.76 3.06 19.12
C LYS A 410 20.33 2.76 20.57
N ARG A 411 19.75 3.73 21.27
CA ARG A 411 19.29 3.63 22.68
C ARG A 411 18.21 2.57 22.94
N TYR A 412 17.63 2.02 21.89
CA TYR A 412 16.61 0.96 21.93
C TYR A 412 17.17 -0.42 21.55
N MET A 413 18.44 -0.48 21.13
CA MET A 413 19.13 -1.69 20.65
C MET A 413 20.25 -2.17 21.59
N ASP A 414 20.60 -1.42 22.63
CA ASP A 414 21.70 -1.73 23.56
C ASP A 414 21.43 -2.97 24.45
N ASP A 415 20.19 -3.45 24.56
CA ASP A 415 19.82 -4.64 25.36
C ASP A 415 20.20 -5.98 24.67
N LEU A 416 20.92 -5.98 23.54
CA LEU A 416 21.40 -7.19 22.85
C LEU A 416 22.73 -7.74 23.41
N GLU A 417 23.41 -6.99 24.29
CA GLU A 417 24.66 -7.45 24.91
C GLU A 417 24.44 -8.37 26.14
N ASP A 418 23.25 -8.36 26.73
CA ASP A 418 22.90 -9.28 27.84
C ASP A 418 22.19 -10.53 27.31
N GLY A 419 22.96 -11.42 26.67
CA GLY A 419 22.62 -12.85 26.63
C GLY A 419 22.49 -13.40 28.06
N PRO A 420 21.86 -14.58 28.25
CA PRO A 420 21.63 -15.10 29.60
C PRO A 420 22.96 -15.21 30.32
N LYS A 421 23.16 -14.42 31.39
CA LYS A 421 24.20 -14.70 32.37
C LYS A 421 23.94 -16.11 32.83
N GLY A 422 24.86 -17.02 32.54
CA GLY A 422 24.77 -18.40 32.96
C GLY A 422 24.39 -18.43 34.43
N GLU A 423 23.26 -19.06 34.73
CA GLU A 423 22.99 -19.48 36.10
C GLU A 423 24.15 -20.40 36.50
N ASP A 424 24.81 -19.98 37.57
CA ASP A 424 26.01 -20.56 38.12
C ASP A 424 25.88 -22.08 38.23
N GLN A 425 26.83 -22.80 37.61
CA GLN A 425 27.25 -24.10 38.11
C GLN A 425 27.99 -23.85 39.42
N VAL A 426 27.33 -24.11 40.56
CA VAL A 426 27.97 -24.58 41.80
C VAL A 426 27.11 -25.66 42.42
#